data_AF-A0A969MVK2-F1
#
_entry.id   AF-A0A969MVK2-F1
#
_cell.length_a   1.000
_cell.length_b   1.000
_cell.length_c   1.000
_cell.angle_alpha   90.00
_cell.angle_beta   90.00
_cell.angle_gamma   90.00
#
_symmetry.space_group_name_H-M   'P 1'
#
loop_
_entity.id
_entity.type
_entity.pdbx_description
1 polymer ?
#
loop_
_entity_poly.entity_id
_entity_poly.type
_entity_poly.pdbx_seq_one_letter_code
_entity_poly.pdbx_strand_id
1 'polypeptide(L)' 'MTAATPISSTAPAFCEGIQYFADSLPQFEQYGKTPAIAPDQSAIADPTDSTAVYQTLLAADALRYLILQVT' A
#
# COMPACT_ATOMS: atom_id res chain seq x y z
N MET A 1 9.55 3.04 -16.50
CA MET A 1 9.86 1.95 -15.55
C MET A 1 11.28 2.16 -15.04
N THR A 2 11.46 2.53 -13.78
CA THR A 2 12.77 2.64 -13.14
C THR A 2 12.88 1.51 -12.13
N ALA A 3 13.64 0.46 -12.44
CA ALA A 3 13.90 -0.63 -11.51
C ALA A 3 14.83 -0.15 -10.39
N ALA A 4 14.53 -0.53 -9.14
CA ALA A 4 15.41 -0.25 -8.01
C ALA A 4 16.68 -1.11 -8.11
N THR A 5 17.84 -0.52 -7.80
CA THR A 5 19.13 -1.21 -7.77
C THR A 5 19.22 -2.09 -6.52
N PRO A 6 19.50 -3.39 -6.62
CA PRO A 6 19.54 -4.27 -5.46
C PRO A 6 20.77 -3.94 -4.60
N ILE A 7 20.52 -3.64 -3.32
CA ILE A 7 21.55 -3.57 -2.29
C ILE A 7 21.64 -4.97 -1.71
N SER A 8 22.83 -5.59 -1.70
CA SER A 8 23.04 -6.90 -1.07
C SER A 8 22.63 -6.81 0.40
N SER A 9 21.44 -7.33 0.71
CA SER A 9 20.83 -7.24 2.03
C SER A 9 20.58 -8.64 2.56
N THR A 10 20.81 -8.85 3.86
CA THR A 10 20.40 -10.07 4.57
C THR A 10 18.89 -10.08 4.85
N ALA A 11 18.16 -9.05 4.40
CA ALA A 11 16.73 -8.95 4.61
C ALA A 11 15.99 -9.96 3.70
N PRO A 12 14.86 -10.52 4.15
CA PRO A 12 14.05 -11.38 3.30
C PRO A 12 13.58 -10.67 2.02
N ALA A 13 13.30 -11.42 0.95
CA ALA A 13 12.91 -10.86 -0.35
C ALA A 13 11.70 -9.90 -0.30
N PHE A 14 10.76 -10.09 0.64
CA PHE A 14 9.64 -9.16 0.81
C PHE A 14 10.08 -7.73 1.22
N CYS A 15 11.25 -7.58 1.83
CA CYS A 15 11.83 -6.30 2.21
C CYS A 15 12.42 -5.52 1.02
N GLU A 16 12.56 -6.16 -0.14
CA GLU A 16 12.97 -5.49 -1.39
C GLU A 16 11.86 -4.59 -1.95
N GLY A 17 10.64 -4.69 -1.41
CA GLY A 17 9.50 -3.87 -1.76
C GLY A 17 8.66 -4.44 -2.90
N ILE A 18 7.84 -3.57 -3.51
CA ILE A 18 6.96 -3.92 -4.62
C ILE A 18 7.69 -3.60 -5.93
N GLN A 19 7.83 -4.57 -6.84
CA GLN A 19 8.55 -4.39 -8.10
C GLN A 19 7.64 -3.81 -9.19
N TYR A 20 6.36 -4.17 -9.20
CA TYR A 20 5.38 -3.72 -10.18
C TYR A 20 4.33 -2.84 -9.53
N PHE A 21 4.46 -1.53 -9.74
CA PHE A 21 3.44 -0.55 -9.36
C PHE A 21 2.45 -0.38 -10.50
N ALA A 22 1.18 -0.18 -10.17
CA ALA A 22 0.20 0.30 -11.14
C ALA A 22 0.60 1.71 -11.62
N ASP A 23 0.37 2.01 -12.91
CA ASP A 23 0.66 3.34 -13.48
C ASP A 23 -0.16 4.46 -12.82
N SER A 24 -1.31 4.12 -12.25
CA SER A 24 -2.15 5.03 -11.49
C SER A 24 -2.92 4.28 -10.41
N LEU A 25 -3.32 5.02 -9.38
CA LEU A 25 -4.22 4.56 -8.33
C LEU A 25 -5.56 5.29 -8.51
N PRO A 26 -6.57 4.63 -9.10
CA PRO A 26 -7.89 5.20 -9.27
C PRO A 26 -8.42 5.77 -7.93
N GLN A 27 -9.06 6.93 -7.96
CA GLN A 27 -9.60 7.63 -6.79
C GLN A 27 -8.59 8.07 -5.70
N PHE A 28 -7.28 7.95 -5.93
CA PHE A 28 -6.28 8.41 -4.95
C PHE A 28 -6.39 9.91 -4.63
N GLU A 29 -6.67 10.75 -5.62
CA GLU A 29 -6.89 12.19 -5.39
C GLU A 29 -8.09 12.46 -4.46
N GLN A 30 -9.08 11.58 -4.46
CA GLN A 30 -10.30 11.72 -3.66
C GLN A 30 -10.15 11.12 -2.25
N TYR A 31 -9.51 9.96 -2.12
CA TYR A 31 -9.51 9.15 -0.90
C TYR A 31 -8.12 8.82 -0.34
N GLY A 32 -7.05 9.23 -1.01
CA GLY A 32 -5.66 8.90 -0.64
C GLY A 32 -4.85 10.07 -0.08
N LYS A 33 -5.37 11.30 -0.14
CA LYS A 33 -4.63 12.52 0.27
C LYS A 33 -4.56 12.73 1.77
N THR A 34 -5.54 12.24 2.51
CA THR A 34 -5.64 12.42 3.96
C THR A 34 -5.58 11.06 4.64
N PRO A 35 -4.76 10.87 5.67
CA PRO A 35 -4.71 9.61 6.41
C PRO A 35 -6.09 9.24 6.96
N ALA A 36 -6.50 7.98 6.78
CA ALA A 36 -7.76 7.49 7.35
C ALA A 36 -7.76 7.45 8.88
N ILE A 37 -6.57 7.36 9.50
CA ILE A 37 -6.35 7.54 10.94
C ILE A 37 -5.49 8.79 11.12
N ALA A 38 -6.02 9.83 11.77
CA ALA A 38 -5.29 11.07 12.02
C ALA A 38 -4.13 10.86 13.03
N PRO A 39 -3.12 11.74 13.09
CA PRO A 39 -1.94 11.59 13.96
C PRO A 39 -2.24 11.39 15.46
N ASP A 40 -3.37 11.88 15.91
CA ASP A 40 -3.89 11.87 17.28
C ASP A 40 -4.96 10.78 17.51
N GLN A 41 -5.18 9.90 16.53
CA GLN A 41 -6.14 8.80 16.57
C GLN A 41 -5.45 7.45 16.52
N SER A 42 -6.08 6.43 17.12
CA SER A 42 -5.60 5.04 17.12
C SER A 42 -6.49 4.07 16.35
N ALA A 43 -7.63 4.54 15.83
CA ALA A 43 -8.62 3.72 15.14
C ALA A 43 -9.42 4.53 14.12
N ILE A 44 -10.01 3.82 13.16
CA ILE A 44 -11.01 4.36 12.25
C ILE A 44 -12.30 4.64 13.02
N ALA A 45 -12.85 5.85 12.89
CA ALA A 45 -14.06 6.25 13.60
C ALA A 45 -15.34 5.65 13.00
N ASP A 46 -15.40 5.52 11.67
CA ASP A 46 -16.52 4.92 10.93
C ASP A 46 -16.00 3.89 9.91
N PRO A 47 -16.29 2.59 10.07
CA PRO A 47 -15.83 1.55 9.15
C PRO A 47 -16.47 1.63 7.76
N THR A 48 -17.51 2.45 7.59
CA THR A 48 -18.18 2.69 6.30
C THR A 48 -17.68 3.94 5.58
N ASP A 49 -16.78 4.71 6.21
CA ASP A 49 -16.15 5.86 5.58
C ASP A 49 -15.37 5.44 4.32
N SER A 50 -15.62 6.14 3.22
CA SER A 50 -15.06 5.77 1.91
C SER A 50 -13.53 5.92 1.84
N THR A 51 -12.96 6.85 2.62
CA THR A 51 -11.50 7.05 2.71
C THR A 51 -10.86 5.87 3.44
N ALA A 52 -11.44 5.45 4.57
CA ALA A 52 -11.01 4.29 5.33
C ALA A 52 -11.11 2.99 4.51
N VAL A 53 -12.22 2.78 3.82
CA VAL A 53 -12.42 1.62 2.94
C VAL A 53 -11.38 1.60 1.82
N TYR A 54 -11.20 2.73 1.12
CA TYR A 54 -10.24 2.84 0.03
C TYR A 54 -8.80 2.53 0.48
N GLN A 55 -8.34 3.12 1.58
CA GLN A 55 -6.97 2.89 2.07
C GLN A 55 -6.78 1.46 2.60
N THR A 56 -7.83 0.86 3.14
CA THR A 56 -7.80 -0.57 3.53
C THR A 56 -7.64 -1.48 2.32
N LEU A 57 -8.36 -1.20 1.22
CA LEU A 57 -8.23 -1.95 -0.04
C LEU A 57 -6.83 -1.79 -0.64
N LEU A 58 -6.25 -0.58 -0.60
CA LEU A 58 -4.88 -0.33 -1.04
C LEU A 58 -3.87 -1.19 -0.26
N ALA A 59 -4.00 -1.25 1.07
CA ALA A 59 -3.15 -2.09 1.90
C ALA A 59 -3.35 -3.60 1.61
N ALA A 60 -4.59 -4.04 1.39
CA ALA A 60 -4.90 -5.42 1.04
C ALA A 60 -4.30 -5.82 -0.32
N ASP A 61 -4.32 -4.93 -1.30
CA ASP A 61 -3.70 -5.15 -2.61
C ASP A 61 -2.17 -5.29 -2.50
N ALA A 62 -1.53 -4.42 -1.71
CA ALA A 62 -0.11 -4.54 -1.41
C ALA A 62 0.23 -5.87 -0.71
N LEU A 63 -0.58 -6.30 0.27
CA LEU A 63 -0.40 -7.60 0.94
C LEU A 63 -0.57 -8.77 -0.03
N ARG A 64 -1.55 -8.71 -0.93
CA ARG A 64 -1.74 -9.72 -1.98
C ARG A 64 -0.50 -9.81 -2.86
N TYR A 65 0.08 -8.68 -3.27
CA TYR A 65 1.32 -8.66 -4.05
C TYR A 65 2.46 -9.37 -3.32
N LEU A 66 2.64 -9.13 -2.01
CA LEU A 66 3.70 -9.77 -1.22
C LEU A 66 3.50 -11.29 -1.06
N ILE A 67 2.26 -11.77 -1.07
CA ILE A 67 1.92 -13.19 -0.90
C ILE A 67 1.97 -13.94 -2.24
N LEU A 68 1.80 -13.23 -3.37
CA LEU A 68 1.98 -13.83 -4.68
C LEU A 68 3.44 -14.26 -4.84
N GLN A 69 3.68 -15.56 -4.94
CA GLN A 69 4.94 -16.08 -5.49
C GLN A 69 4.98 -15.69 -6.97
N VAL A 70 5.53 -14.52 -7.26
CA VAL A 70 5.88 -14.12 -8.63
C VAL A 70 7.11 -14.94 -9.00
N THR A 71 6.90 -16.13 -9.59
CA THR A 71 7.94 -17.02 -10.12
C THR A 71 8.22 -16.73 -11.58
#